data_AF-A0A924D697-F1
#
_entry.id   AF-A0A924D697-F1
#
_cell.length_a   1.000
_cell.length_b   1.000
_cell.length_c   1.000
_cell.angle_alpha   90.00
_cell.angle_beta   90.00
_cell.angle_gamma   90.00
#
_symmetry.space_group_name_H-M   'P 1'
#
loop_
_entity.id
_entity.type
_entity.pdbx_description
1 polymer ?
#
loop_
_entity_poly.entity_id
_entity_poly.type
_entity_poly.pdbx_seq_one_letter_code
_entity_poly.pdbx_strand_id
1 'polypeptide(L)'
;MPKEILLQVTPEIAANDNLLKQHLAKISKIAVNDIQHVSIIKRSIDARQKAIKINLKVNIYHQEEQFVDKKISLPNYENVENAQEVIVVGAGPAGLFAALKLIELGLKPIVIERGKAIRGRRRDLKAINIDHIVNEDS
;
A
#
# COMPACT_ATOMS: atom_id res chain seq x y z
N MET A 1 -15.21 -14.78 13.20
CA MET A 1 -14.07 -13.89 12.87
C MET A 1 -13.19 -14.65 11.90
N PRO A 2 -12.77 -14.03 10.78
CA PRO A 2 -12.06 -14.73 9.72
C PRO A 2 -10.77 -15.35 10.26
N LYS A 3 -10.47 -16.57 9.81
CA LYS A 3 -9.28 -17.29 10.24
C LYS A 3 -8.06 -16.79 9.48
N GLU A 4 -7.09 -16.24 10.21
CA GLU A 4 -5.83 -15.77 9.65
C GLU A 4 -4.83 -16.94 9.50
N ILE A 5 -4.22 -17.07 8.32
CA ILE A 5 -3.24 -18.11 8.02
C ILE A 5 -2.02 -17.51 7.31
N LEU A 6 -0.83 -17.92 7.76
CA LEU A 6 0.43 -17.71 7.09
C LEU A 6 0.81 -18.99 6.34
N LEU A 7 1.11 -18.88 5.05
CA LEU A 7 1.54 -20.02 4.25
C LEU A 7 2.58 -19.64 3.22
N GLN A 8 3.37 -20.63 2.83
CA GLN A 8 4.35 -20.52 1.77
C GLN A 8 3.98 -21.51 0.65
N VAL A 9 3.79 -21.01 -0.56
CA VAL A 9 3.33 -21.80 -1.71
C VAL A 9 4.18 -21.56 -2.96
N THR A 10 4.00 -22.38 -3.99
CA THR A 10 4.61 -22.12 -5.29
C THR A 10 3.92 -20.93 -5.98
N PRO A 11 4.60 -20.26 -6.93
CA PRO A 11 3.99 -19.19 -7.73
C PRO A 11 2.70 -19.63 -8.44
N GLU A 12 2.62 -20.87 -8.90
CA GLU A 12 1.45 -21.45 -9.56
C GLU A 12 0.23 -21.49 -8.63
N ILE A 13 0.40 -21.99 -7.40
CA ILE A 13 -0.67 -22.02 -6.39
C ILE A 13 -1.06 -20.60 -5.98
N ALA A 14 -0.09 -19.69 -5.84
CA ALA A 14 -0.35 -18.30 -5.47
C ALA A 14 -1.03 -17.47 -6.58
N ALA A 15 -1.02 -17.93 -7.82
CA ALA A 15 -1.63 -17.24 -8.96
C ALA A 15 -3.02 -17.76 -9.31
N ASN A 16 -3.37 -18.97 -8.84
CA ASN A 16 -4.64 -19.61 -9.14
C ASN A 16 -5.51 -19.75 -7.89
N ASP A 17 -6.60 -18.98 -7.83
CA ASP A 17 -7.51 -18.95 -6.69
C ASP A 17 -8.10 -20.32 -6.34
N ASN A 18 -8.36 -21.18 -7.33
CA ASN A 18 -8.88 -22.52 -7.09
C ASN A 18 -7.83 -23.43 -6.44
N LEU A 19 -6.59 -23.41 -6.93
CA LEU A 19 -5.48 -24.15 -6.32
C LEU A 19 -5.18 -23.64 -4.91
N LEU A 20 -5.23 -22.33 -4.72
CA LEU A 20 -5.04 -21.71 -3.41
C LEU A 20 -6.15 -22.13 -2.43
N LYS A 21 -7.43 -22.08 -2.85
CA LYS A 21 -8.56 -22.56 -2.03
C LYS A 21 -8.40 -24.03 -1.64
N GLN A 22 -8.03 -24.89 -2.59
CA GLN A 22 -7.78 -26.31 -2.30
C GLN A 22 -6.62 -26.50 -1.31
N HIS A 23 -5.54 -25.74 -1.47
CA HIS A 23 -4.38 -25.80 -0.58
C HIS A 23 -4.74 -25.31 0.83
N LEU A 24 -5.53 -24.24 0.93
CA LEU A 24 -6.01 -23.69 2.20
C LEU A 24 -6.99 -24.61 2.90
N ALA A 25 -7.89 -25.27 2.17
CA ALA A 25 -8.80 -26.28 2.70
C ALA A 25 -8.03 -27.44 3.35
N LYS A 26 -6.98 -27.94 2.67
CA LYS A 26 -6.10 -29.00 3.20
C LYS A 26 -5.37 -28.59 4.48
N ILE A 27 -4.75 -27.41 4.49
CA ILE A 27 -4.03 -26.90 5.68
C ILE A 27 -5.00 -26.70 6.85
N SER A 28 -6.16 -26.14 6.57
CA SER A 28 -7.11 -25.73 7.60
C SER A 28 -8.02 -26.87 8.07
N LYS A 29 -7.93 -28.04 7.43
CA LYS A 29 -8.78 -29.23 7.65
C LYS A 29 -10.27 -28.92 7.52
N ILE A 30 -10.62 -28.12 6.53
CA ILE A 30 -12.00 -27.65 6.26
C ILE A 30 -12.36 -28.06 4.82
N ALA A 31 -13.64 -28.30 4.53
CA ALA A 31 -14.05 -28.61 3.17
C ALA A 31 -13.90 -27.37 2.28
N VAL A 32 -13.54 -27.57 1.00
CA VAL A 32 -13.41 -26.45 0.03
C VAL A 32 -14.71 -25.66 -0.08
N ASN A 33 -15.86 -26.33 0.06
CA ASN A 33 -17.18 -25.72 0.00
C ASN A 33 -17.50 -24.82 1.20
N ASP A 34 -16.86 -25.02 2.34
CA ASP A 34 -17.08 -24.21 3.54
C ASP A 34 -16.36 -22.86 3.46
N ILE A 35 -15.43 -22.71 2.50
CA ILE A 35 -14.69 -21.47 2.25
C ILE A 35 -15.51 -20.58 1.30
N GLN A 36 -16.11 -19.53 1.84
CA GLN A 36 -16.84 -18.54 1.05
C GLN A 36 -15.87 -17.61 0.30
N HIS A 37 -14.91 -17.04 1.02
CA HIS A 37 -13.99 -16.04 0.48
C HIS A 37 -12.59 -16.18 1.07
N VAL A 38 -11.59 -15.87 0.26
CA VAL A 38 -10.17 -15.82 0.67
C VAL A 38 -9.64 -14.44 0.36
N SER A 39 -9.25 -13.70 1.39
CA SER A 39 -8.67 -12.37 1.25
C SER A 39 -7.16 -12.42 1.49
N ILE A 40 -6.36 -12.04 0.49
CA ILE A 40 -4.90 -11.96 0.62
C ILE A 40 -4.53 -10.62 1.26
N ILE A 41 -4.04 -10.66 2.49
CA ILE A 41 -3.65 -9.48 3.27
C ILE A 41 -2.22 -9.04 2.94
N LYS A 42 -1.31 -10.01 2.73
CA LYS A 42 0.09 -9.74 2.36
C LYS A 42 0.57 -10.79 1.37
N ARG A 43 1.36 -10.33 0.40
CA ARG A 43 2.04 -11.17 -0.59
C ARG A 43 3.49 -10.73 -0.68
N SER A 44 4.43 -11.66 -0.52
CA SER A 44 5.84 -11.41 -0.80
C SER A 44 6.47 -12.60 -1.52
N ILE A 45 7.54 -12.35 -2.27
CA ILE A 45 8.25 -13.35 -3.06
C ILE A 45 9.57 -13.65 -2.34
N ASP A 46 9.87 -14.94 -2.13
CA ASP A 46 11.20 -15.42 -1.79
C ASP A 46 11.84 -16.08 -3.01
N ALA A 47 12.76 -15.34 -3.64
CA ALA A 47 13.48 -15.76 -4.84
C ALA A 47 14.97 -16.04 -4.55
N ARG A 48 15.35 -16.24 -3.28
CA ARG A 48 16.76 -16.48 -2.89
C ARG A 48 17.24 -17.90 -3.16
N GLN A 49 16.30 -18.85 -3.27
CA GLN A 49 16.59 -20.26 -3.54
C GLN A 49 16.20 -20.62 -4.98
N LYS A 50 16.73 -21.74 -5.48
CA LYS A 50 16.41 -22.28 -6.81
C LYS A 50 14.89 -22.46 -7.02
N ALA A 51 14.18 -22.90 -5.98
CA ALA A 51 12.73 -22.98 -5.98
C ALA A 51 12.13 -21.67 -5.43
N ILE A 52 11.53 -20.86 -6.31
CA ILE A 52 10.84 -19.63 -5.93
C ILE A 52 9.61 -19.97 -5.09
N LYS A 53 9.41 -19.23 -4.00
CA LYS A 53 8.25 -19.38 -3.12
C LYS A 53 7.54 -18.05 -2.93
N ILE A 54 6.23 -18.11 -2.72
CA ILE A 54 5.41 -16.96 -2.36
C ILE A 54 4.97 -17.11 -0.91
N ASN A 55 5.25 -16.11 -0.09
CA ASN A 55 4.73 -16.04 1.27
C ASN A 55 3.42 -15.25 1.22
N LEU A 56 2.36 -15.87 1.74
CA LEU A 56 1.02 -15.30 1.78
C LEU A 56 0.57 -15.18 3.23
N LYS A 57 -0.07 -14.06 3.53
CA LYS A 57 -0.92 -13.89 4.71
C LYS A 57 -2.34 -13.77 4.22
N VAL A 58 -3.22 -14.70 4.60
CA VAL A 58 -4.60 -14.78 4.11
C VAL A 58 -5.61 -14.83 5.25
N ASN A 59 -6.77 -14.25 5.01
CA ASN A 59 -7.96 -14.41 5.83
C ASN A 59 -8.95 -15.31 5.11
N ILE A 60 -9.37 -16.38 5.77
CA ILE A 60 -10.40 -17.31 5.28
C ILE A 60 -11.72 -16.93 5.93
N TYR A 61 -12.74 -16.68 5.10
CA TYR A 61 -14.11 -16.44 5.52
C TYR A 61 -14.94 -17.69 5.27
N HIS A 62 -15.62 -18.16 6.31
CA HIS A 62 -16.56 -19.28 6.22
C HIS A 62 -17.91 -18.85 5.62
N GLN A 63 -18.76 -19.79 5.21
CA GLN A 63 -20.09 -19.48 4.65
C GLN A 63 -20.97 -18.59 5.56
N GLU A 64 -20.83 -18.75 6.88
CA GLU A 64 -21.56 -17.97 7.88
C GLU A 64 -20.98 -16.57 8.10
N GLU A 65 -19.79 -16.29 7.57
CA GLU A 65 -19.10 -15.02 7.73
C GLU A 65 -19.28 -14.15 6.50
N GLN A 66 -19.72 -12.91 6.67
CA GLN A 66 -19.78 -11.97 5.57
C GLN A 66 -18.41 -11.34 5.32
N PHE A 67 -17.87 -11.53 4.11
CA PHE A 67 -16.79 -10.68 3.63
C PHE A 67 -17.35 -9.31 3.25
N VAL A 68 -16.97 -8.29 4.02
CA VAL A 68 -17.24 -6.89 3.68
C VAL A 68 -15.94 -6.29 3.17
N ASP A 69 -15.91 -5.94 1.89
CA ASP A 69 -14.78 -5.21 1.32
C ASP A 69 -14.69 -3.85 2.00
N LYS A 70 -13.58 -3.60 2.71
CA LYS A 70 -13.34 -2.31 3.36
C LYS A 70 -12.99 -1.30 2.27
N LYS A 71 -14.01 -0.64 1.74
CA LYS A 71 -13.81 0.55 0.92
C LYS A 71 -13.03 1.57 1.74
N ILE A 72 -11.94 2.06 1.16
CA ILE A 72 -11.16 3.13 1.77
C ILE A 72 -12.05 4.37 1.83
N SER A 73 -12.46 4.76 3.04
CA SER A 73 -13.13 6.03 3.29
C SER A 73 -12.08 7.07 3.66
N LEU A 74 -12.05 8.19 2.95
CA LEU A 74 -11.27 9.34 3.35
C LEU A 74 -11.96 10.03 4.55
N PRO A 75 -11.20 10.58 5.51
CA PRO A 75 -11.78 11.44 6.54
C PRO A 75 -12.39 12.69 5.90
N ASN A 76 -13.33 13.34 6.61
CA ASN A 76 -13.82 14.64 6.20
C ASN A 76 -12.71 15.69 6.47
N TYR A 77 -12.21 16.32 5.42
CA TYR A 77 -11.24 17.41 5.54
C TYR A 77 -11.98 18.73 5.63
N GLU A 78 -11.87 19.41 6.77
CA GLU A 78 -12.47 20.74 6.96
C GLU A 78 -11.78 21.80 6.09
N ASN A 79 -12.51 22.85 5.72
CA ASN A 79 -11.89 24.00 5.06
C ASN A 79 -11.09 24.83 6.09
N VAL A 80 -9.76 24.79 5.95
CA VAL A 80 -8.81 25.48 6.85
C VAL A 80 -8.22 26.77 6.25
N GLU A 81 -8.80 27.33 5.17
CA GLU A 81 -8.25 28.50 4.47
C GLU A 81 -7.97 29.73 5.38
N ASN A 82 -8.78 29.89 6.43
CA ASN A 82 -8.69 30.99 7.40
C ASN A 82 -8.22 30.54 8.79
N ALA A 83 -7.70 29.31 8.91
CA ALA A 83 -7.22 28.78 10.18
C ALA A 83 -5.78 29.25 10.50
N GLN A 84 -5.29 28.92 11.69
CA GLN A 84 -3.92 29.22 12.10
C GLN A 84 -2.91 28.58 11.14
N GLU A 85 -1.96 29.38 10.68
CA GLU A 85 -0.93 28.98 9.73
C GLU A 85 0.20 28.18 10.40
N VAL A 86 0.63 27.11 9.73
CA VAL A 86 1.78 26.29 10.14
C VAL A 86 2.67 26.04 8.93
N ILE A 87 3.92 26.45 9.02
CA ILE A 87 4.90 26.30 7.95
C ILE A 87 5.47 24.88 7.95
N VAL A 88 5.44 24.23 6.80
CA VAL A 88 6.06 22.93 6.55
C VAL A 88 7.15 23.09 5.50
N VAL A 89 8.39 22.84 5.90
CA VAL A 89 9.56 22.93 5.00
C VAL A 89 9.87 21.55 4.42
N GLY A 90 9.73 21.44 3.10
CA GLY A 90 9.87 20.23 2.30
C GLY A 90 8.53 19.65 1.85
N ALA A 91 8.38 19.37 0.55
CA ALA A 91 7.21 18.71 -0.04
C ALA A 91 7.49 17.23 -0.38
N GLY A 92 8.40 16.60 0.35
CA GLY A 92 8.57 15.15 0.34
C GLY A 92 7.42 14.42 1.08
N PRO A 93 7.47 13.08 1.17
CA PRO A 93 6.43 12.32 1.85
C PRO A 93 6.17 12.80 3.28
N ALA A 94 7.21 13.02 4.07
CA ALA A 94 7.06 13.49 5.45
C ALA A 94 6.32 14.85 5.54
N GLY A 95 6.69 15.83 4.71
CA GLY A 95 6.05 17.15 4.71
C GLY A 95 4.62 17.13 4.19
N LEU A 96 4.33 16.33 3.16
CA LEU A 96 2.96 16.16 2.66
C LEU A 96 2.05 15.49 3.69
N PHE A 97 2.53 14.46 4.40
CA PHE A 97 1.78 13.82 5.47
C PHE A 97 1.61 14.74 6.70
N ALA A 98 2.61 15.56 7.02
CA ALA A 98 2.49 16.59 8.05
C ALA A 98 1.42 17.62 7.67
N ALA A 99 1.42 18.12 6.43
CA ALA A 99 0.40 19.04 5.93
C ALA A 99 -1.00 18.43 5.98
N LEU A 100 -1.15 17.17 5.56
CA LEU A 100 -2.41 16.44 5.68
C LEU A 100 -2.88 16.37 7.13
N LYS A 101 -1.97 16.06 8.06
CA LYS A 101 -2.31 15.96 9.49
C LYS A 101 -2.70 17.31 10.09
N LEU A 102 -2.09 18.41 9.63
CA LEU A 102 -2.45 19.76 10.05
C LEU A 102 -3.89 20.10 9.63
N ILE A 103 -4.29 19.74 8.42
CA ILE A 103 -5.68 19.92 7.95
C ILE A 103 -6.66 19.13 8.82
N GLU A 104 -6.35 17.88 9.14
CA GLU A 104 -7.17 17.06 10.07
C GLU A 104 -7.30 17.67 11.47
N LEU A 105 -6.33 18.49 11.90
CA LEU A 105 -6.33 19.20 13.17
C LEU A 105 -6.95 20.61 13.07
N GLY A 106 -7.48 20.99 11.90
CA GLY A 106 -8.08 22.31 11.68
C GLY A 106 -7.05 23.43 11.53
N LEU A 107 -5.81 23.12 11.14
CA LEU A 107 -4.71 24.08 10.92
C LEU A 107 -4.44 24.24 9.43
N LYS A 108 -3.96 25.43 9.03
CA LYS A 108 -3.63 25.75 7.65
C LYS A 108 -2.15 25.46 7.37
N PRO A 109 -1.81 24.37 6.65
CA PRO A 109 -0.42 24.13 6.27
C PRO A 109 0.04 25.09 5.15
N ILE A 110 1.23 25.66 5.29
CA ILE A 110 1.95 26.35 4.21
C ILE A 110 3.17 25.51 3.87
N VAL A 111 3.10 24.78 2.76
CA VAL A 111 4.18 23.88 2.33
C VAL A 111 5.13 24.62 1.40
N ILE A 112 6.41 24.65 1.76
CA ILE A 112 7.48 25.28 0.96
C ILE A 112 8.47 24.20 0.57
N GLU A 113 8.81 24.13 -0.72
CA GLU A 113 9.83 23.21 -1.24
C GLU A 113 10.83 24.01 -2.08
N ARG A 114 12.12 23.77 -1.86
CA ARG A 114 13.18 24.41 -2.67
C ARG A 114 13.19 23.88 -4.10
N GLY A 115 12.87 22.59 -4.23
CA GLY A 115 12.88 21.88 -5.50
C GLY A 115 11.81 22.34 -6.47
N LYS A 116 12.04 22.04 -7.75
CA LYS A 116 11.07 22.30 -8.81
C LYS A 116 9.87 21.37 -8.69
N ALA A 117 8.74 21.81 -9.24
CA ALA A 117 7.59 20.95 -9.50
C ALA A 117 8.00 19.73 -10.35
N ILE A 118 7.32 18.59 -10.15
CA ILE A 118 7.65 17.29 -10.75
C ILE A 118 7.86 17.38 -12.28
N ARG A 119 7.03 18.17 -12.97
CA ARG A 119 7.16 18.37 -14.43
C ARG A 119 8.49 19.04 -14.81
N GLY A 120 8.95 20.01 -14.03
CA GLY A 120 10.26 20.66 -14.22
C GLY A 120 11.41 19.70 -13.96
N ARG A 121 11.32 18.93 -12.87
CA ARG A 121 12.35 17.98 -12.42
C ARG A 121 12.66 16.87 -13.45
N ARG A 122 11.74 16.52 -14.34
CA ARG A 122 11.99 15.55 -15.42
C ARG A 122 13.15 15.96 -16.33
N ARG A 123 13.32 17.27 -16.58
CA ARG A 123 14.42 17.79 -17.40
C ARG A 123 15.75 17.71 -16.66
N ASP A 124 15.76 18.07 -15.38
CA ASP A 124 16.96 17.99 -14.55
C ASP A 124 17.41 16.53 -14.37
N LEU A 125 16.47 15.61 -14.17
CA LEU A 125 16.78 14.17 -14.14
C LEU A 125 17.39 13.67 -15.45
N LYS A 126 16.91 14.14 -16.60
CA LYS A 126 17.50 13.81 -17.90
C LYS A 126 18.93 14.35 -17.98
N ALA A 127 19.14 15.61 -17.62
CA ALA A 127 20.45 16.27 -17.67
C ALA A 127 21.48 15.57 -16.76
N ILE A 128 21.07 15.10 -15.57
CA ILE A 128 21.95 14.32 -14.69
C ILE A 128 22.35 12.99 -15.33
N ASN A 129 21.40 12.27 -15.94
CA ASN A 129 21.63 10.92 -16.46
C ASN A 129 22.35 10.89 -17.82
N ILE A 130 22.16 11.90 -18.66
CA ILE A 130 22.68 11.93 -20.03
C ILE A 130 23.85 12.91 -20.16
N ASP A 131 23.68 14.12 -19.63
CA ASP A 131 24.62 15.22 -19.83
C ASP A 131 25.59 15.38 -18.63
N HIS A 132 25.39 14.60 -17.56
CA HIS A 132 26.10 14.69 -16.28
C HIS A 132 26.06 16.09 -15.64
N ILE A 133 25.03 16.88 -15.96
CA ILE A 133 24.81 18.21 -15.41
C ILE A 133 23.90 18.08 -14.19
N VAL A 134 24.40 18.51 -13.03
CA VAL A 134 23.66 18.50 -11.77
C VAL A 134 23.14 19.90 -11.47
N ASN A 135 21.85 19.99 -11.16
CA ASN A 135 21.24 21.18 -10.58
C ASN A 135 21.11 20.96 -9.07
N GLU A 136 21.84 21.73 -8.28
CA GLU A 136 21.93 21.60 -6.81
C GLU A 136 20.59 21.86 -6.08
N ASP A 137 19.68 22.58 -6.73
CA ASP A 137 18.35 22.90 -6.20
C ASP A 137 17.22 22.02 -6.79
N SER A 138 17.53 20.94 -7.53
CA SER A 138 16.52 20.11 -8.19
C SER A 138 16.62 18.60 -7.96
#